data_AF-A0A523MZH1-F1
#
_entry.id   AF-A0A523MZH1-F1
#
_cell.length_a   1.000
_cell.length_b   1.000
_cell.length_c   1.000
_cell.angle_alpha   90.00
_cell.angle_beta   90.00
_cell.angle_gamma   90.00
#
_symmetry.space_group_name_H-M   'P 1'
#
loop_
_entity.id
_entity.type
_entity.pdbx_description
1 polymer ?
#
loop_
_entity_poly.entity_id
_entity_poly.type
_entity_poly.pdbx_seq_one_letter_code
_entity_poly.pdbx_strand_id
1 'polypeptide(L)'
;MNAGAKELFVRRILCNWLVCLAVWLAVKIKSESAKLVMIFWCLFAFISSGFEHCVANMTLLSLGLLIPHGTDVSFTGMLHNLSWVTLVNIVGGALFVGMAYWFATVKKVQEQRSPVVSARESKVISRVIED
;
A
#
# COMPACT_ATOMS: atom_id res chain seq x y z
N MET A 1 -4.26 9.60 25.72
CA MET A 1 -4.02 9.90 24.29
C MET A 1 -2.82 10.84 24.14
N ASN A 2 -1.60 10.42 24.50
CA ASN A 2 -0.42 11.28 24.46
C ASN A 2 0.79 10.59 23.82
N ALA A 3 0.55 9.86 22.72
CA ALA A 3 1.62 9.36 21.88
C ALA A 3 2.18 10.53 21.07
N GLY A 4 3.51 10.64 20.96
CA GLY A 4 4.13 11.72 20.22
C GLY A 4 3.67 11.71 18.76
N ALA A 5 3.48 12.87 18.14
CA ALA A 5 3.04 12.98 16.74
C ALA A 5 3.90 12.13 15.77
N LYS A 6 5.20 12.02 16.07
CA LYS A 6 6.16 11.19 15.34
C LYS A 6 5.83 9.69 15.43
N GLU A 7 5.44 9.22 16.61
CA GLU A 7 5.08 7.83 16.85
C GLU A 7 3.80 7.46 16.08
N LEU A 8 2.76 8.29 16.17
CA LEU A 8 1.51 8.09 15.43
C LEU A 8 1.75 8.07 13.92
N PHE A 9 2.62 8.95 13.42
CA PHE A 9 2.99 8.99 12.01
C PHE A 9 3.65 7.68 11.55
N VAL A 10 4.64 7.17 12.29
CA VAL A 10 5.34 5.93 11.94
C VAL A 10 4.38 4.73 12.00
N ARG A 11 3.55 4.63 13.04
CA ARG A 11 2.53 3.57 13.17
C ARG A 11 1.56 3.54 11.97
N ARG A 12 1.11 4.71 11.51
CA ARG A 12 0.20 4.84 10.36
C ARG A 12 0.85 4.45 9.03
N ILE A 13 2.13 4.79 8.83
CA ILE A 13 2.88 4.37 7.63
C ILE A 13 3.09 2.86 7.60
N LEU A 14 3.58 2.30 8.70
CA LEU A 14 3.86 0.87 8.80
C LEU A 14 2.58 0.04 8.67
N CYS A 15 1.45 0.57 9.15
CA CYS A 15 0.14 -0.05 8.94
C CYS A 15 -0.13 -0.33 7.46
N ASN A 16 -0.02 0.70 6.62
CA ASN A 16 -0.36 0.54 5.22
C ASN A 16 0.65 -0.35 4.48
N TRP A 17 1.92 -0.30 4.88
CA TRP A 17 2.94 -1.18 4.30
C TRP A 17 2.60 -2.65 4.50
N LEU A 18 2.21 -3.05 5.72
CA LEU A 18 1.80 -4.42 6.01
C LEU A 18 0.54 -4.83 5.22
N VAL A 19 -0.44 -3.93 5.08
CA VAL A 19 -1.64 -4.18 4.29
C VAL A 19 -1.29 -4.35 2.80
N CYS A 20 -0.48 -3.46 2.23
CA CYS A 20 -0.03 -3.57 0.84
C CYS A 20 0.79 -4.85 0.61
N LEU A 21 1.66 -5.23 1.55
CA LEU A 21 2.40 -6.49 1.49
C LEU A 21 1.47 -7.70 1.52
N ALA A 22 0.45 -7.71 2.38
CA ALA A 22 -0.53 -8.78 2.46
C ALA A 22 -1.25 -8.98 1.12
N VAL A 23 -1.71 -7.88 0.51
CA VAL A 23 -2.37 -7.90 -0.81
C VAL A 23 -1.40 -8.40 -1.89
N TRP A 24 -0.15 -7.95 -1.88
CA TRP A 24 0.84 -8.37 -2.88
C TRP A 24 1.16 -9.87 -2.77
N LEU A 25 1.34 -10.38 -1.55
CA LEU A 25 1.58 -11.80 -1.29
C LEU A 25 0.36 -12.63 -1.68
N ALA A 26 -0.84 -12.16 -1.37
CA ALA A 26 -2.08 -12.83 -1.77
C ALA A 26 -2.22 -12.96 -3.30
N VAL A 27 -1.78 -11.95 -4.06
CA VAL A 27 -1.77 -12.01 -5.55
C VAL A 27 -0.72 -12.98 -6.09
N LYS A 28 0.41 -13.16 -5.39
CA LYS A 28 1.51 -14.03 -5.83
C LYS A 28 1.29 -15.51 -5.50
N ILE A 29 0.52 -15.81 -4.46
CA ILE A 29 0.25 -17.17 -3.99
C ILE A 29 -0.86 -17.80 -4.84
N LYS A 30 -0.68 -19.08 -5.23
CA LYS A 30 -1.69 -19.83 -6.00
C LYS A 30 -2.71 -20.57 -5.14
N SER A 31 -2.33 -20.97 -3.92
CA SER A 31 -3.20 -21.72 -3.00
C SER A 31 -4.07 -20.77 -2.19
N GLU A 32 -5.39 -20.94 -2.25
CA GLU A 32 -6.35 -20.13 -1.49
C GLU A 32 -6.12 -20.23 0.03
N SER A 33 -5.83 -21.44 0.54
CA SER A 33 -5.53 -21.63 1.97
C SER A 33 -4.28 -20.84 2.39
N ALA A 34 -3.24 -20.81 1.56
CA ALA A 34 -2.04 -20.04 1.85
C ALA A 34 -2.28 -18.53 1.78
N LYS A 35 -3.16 -18.04 0.89
CA LYS A 35 -3.57 -16.63 0.87
C LYS A 35 -4.26 -16.24 2.18
N LEU A 36 -5.22 -17.05 2.64
CA LEU A 36 -5.95 -16.78 3.88
C LEU A 36 -5.03 -16.73 5.10
N VAL A 37 -4.11 -17.70 5.23
CA VAL A 37 -3.13 -17.73 6.33
C VAL A 37 -2.22 -16.50 6.31
N MET A 38 -1.75 -16.09 5.13
CA MET A 38 -0.90 -14.92 4.99
C MET A 38 -1.62 -13.61 5.32
N ILE A 39 -2.84 -13.43 4.80
CA ILE A 39 -3.68 -12.27 5.12
C ILE A 39 -3.95 -12.25 6.62
N PHE A 40 -4.34 -13.37 7.22
CA PHE A 40 -4.58 -13.48 8.66
C PHE A 40 -3.35 -13.05 9.47
N TRP A 41 -2.16 -13.54 9.14
CA TRP A 41 -0.94 -13.20 9.89
C TRP A 41 -0.54 -11.73 9.74
N CYS A 42 -0.70 -11.17 8.54
CA CYS A 42 -0.46 -9.75 8.30
C CYS A 42 -1.47 -8.86 9.06
N LEU A 43 -2.75 -9.25 9.09
CA LEU A 43 -3.79 -8.56 9.85
C LEU A 43 -3.50 -8.63 11.36
N PHE A 44 -3.16 -9.83 11.85
CA PHE A 44 -2.81 -10.05 13.24
C PHE A 44 -1.61 -9.19 13.67
N ALA A 45 -0.56 -9.11 12.85
CA ALA A 45 0.63 -8.31 13.15
C ALA A 45 0.31 -6.81 13.30
N PHE A 46 -0.52 -6.23 12.43
CA PHE A 46 -0.83 -4.80 12.54
C PHE A 46 -1.78 -4.51 13.72
N ILE A 47 -2.78 -5.37 13.96
CA ILE A 47 -3.75 -5.20 15.06
C ILE A 47 -3.04 -5.32 16.41
N SER A 48 -2.21 -6.36 16.58
CA SER A 48 -1.45 -6.58 17.81
C SER A 48 -0.40 -5.49 18.08
N SER A 49 0.16 -4.88 17.03
CA SER A 49 1.10 -3.76 17.15
C SER A 49 0.42 -2.42 17.46
N GLY A 50 -0.91 -2.34 17.41
CA GLY A 50 -1.65 -1.10 17.63
C GLY A 50 -1.40 -0.04 16.56
N PHE A 51 -1.28 -0.48 15.30
CA PHE A 51 -1.18 0.42 14.16
C PHE A 51 -2.55 0.97 13.75
N GLU A 52 -2.55 2.20 13.22
CA GLU A 52 -3.79 2.89 12.86
C GLU A 52 -4.06 2.82 11.35
N HIS A 53 -5.15 2.15 10.99
CA HIS A 53 -5.64 2.05 9.62
C HIS A 53 -6.88 2.90 9.45
N CYS A 54 -6.98 3.68 8.35
CA CYS A 54 -8.11 4.58 8.12
C CYS A 54 -9.46 3.85 8.15
N VAL A 55 -9.55 2.69 7.50
CA VAL A 55 -10.79 1.90 7.42
C VAL A 55 -11.14 1.25 8.77
N ALA A 56 -10.13 0.76 9.51
CA ALA A 56 -10.38 0.18 10.83
C ALA A 56 -10.83 1.25 11.83
N ASN A 57 -10.18 2.42 11.80
CA ASN A 57 -10.54 3.55 12.67
C ASN A 57 -11.92 4.11 12.35
N MET A 58 -12.36 4.09 11.08
CA MET A 58 -13.74 4.46 10.72
C MET A 58 -14.76 3.58 11.46
N THR A 59 -14.58 2.25 11.41
CA THR A 59 -15.51 1.32 12.07
C THR A 59 -15.45 1.43 13.59
N LEU A 60 -14.25 1.50 14.18
CA LEU A 60 -14.07 1.60 15.62
C LEU A 60 -14.63 2.90 16.20
N LEU A 61 -14.37 4.04 15.56
CA LEU A 61 -14.87 5.34 16.01
C LEU A 61 -16.37 5.47 15.77
N SER A 62 -16.90 4.90 14.69
CA SER A 62 -18.36 4.86 14.44
C SER A 62 -19.08 4.00 15.48
N LEU A 63 -18.54 2.82 15.83
CA LEU A 63 -19.09 2.00 16.92
C LEU A 63 -18.99 2.71 18.27
N GLY A 64 -17.86 3.38 18.53
CA GLY A 64 -17.68 4.22 19.70
C GLY A 64 -18.69 5.37 19.80
N LEU A 65 -19.20 5.86 18.66
CA LEU A 65 -20.23 6.89 18.57
C LEU A 65 -21.68 6.35 18.68
N LEU A 66 -21.88 5.04 18.60
CA LEU A 66 -23.22 4.41 18.62
C LEU A 66 -23.55 3.74 19.96
N ILE A 67 -22.54 3.28 20.71
CA ILE A 67 -22.71 2.58 22.00
C ILE A 67 -22.68 3.61 23.13
N PRO A 68 -23.64 3.69 24.08
CA PRO A 68 -23.67 4.70 25.16
C PRO A 68 -22.28 5.00 25.75
N HIS A 69 -21.84 6.24 25.61
CA HIS A 69 -20.46 6.68 25.74
C HIS A 69 -20.44 8.05 26.41
N GLY A 70 -19.43 8.29 27.25
CA GLY A 70 -19.21 9.59 27.87
C GLY A 70 -18.65 10.61 26.86
N THR A 71 -18.01 11.67 27.35
CA THR A 71 -17.41 12.73 26.52
C THR A 71 -16.12 12.34 25.80
N ASP A 72 -15.68 11.08 25.88
CA ASP A 72 -14.38 10.62 25.36
C ASP A 72 -14.32 10.53 23.84
N VAL A 73 -15.45 10.32 23.16
CA VAL A 73 -15.51 10.19 21.70
C VAL A 73 -16.38 11.31 21.14
N SER A 74 -15.73 12.33 20.60
CA SER A 74 -16.39 13.45 19.92
C SER A 74 -16.32 13.28 18.41
N PHE A 75 -17.37 13.73 17.71
CA PHE A 75 -17.40 13.79 16.25
C PHE A 75 -16.22 14.58 15.66
N THR A 76 -15.84 15.69 16.30
CA THR A 76 -14.67 16.51 15.91
C THR A 76 -13.36 15.75 16.08
N GLY A 77 -13.23 14.97 17.17
CA GLY A 77 -12.06 14.13 17.42
C GLY A 77 -11.95 12.98 16.40
N MET A 78 -13.08 12.43 15.97
CA MET A 78 -13.12 11.43 14.90
C MET A 78 -12.63 12.02 13.57
N LEU A 79 -13.14 13.18 13.15
CA LEU A 79 -12.74 13.83 11.89
C LEU A 79 -11.25 14.19 11.86
N HIS A 80 -10.73 14.73 12.97
CA HIS A 80 -9.31 15.05 13.08
C HIS A 80 -8.42 13.79 12.99
N ASN A 81 -8.83 12.68 13.63
CA ASN A 81 -8.10 11.43 13.50
C ASN A 81 -8.18 10.84 12.09
N LEU A 82 -9.37 10.74 11.51
CA LEU A 82 -9.57 10.17 10.17
C LEU A 82 -8.81 10.94 9.09
N SER A 83 -8.87 12.28 9.10
CA SER A 83 -8.15 13.10 8.13
C SER A 83 -6.64 12.86 8.21
N TRP A 84 -6.06 12.90 9.41
CA TRP A 84 -4.63 12.66 9.59
C TRP A 84 -4.23 11.21 9.27
N VAL A 85 -5.03 10.21 9.64
CA VAL A 85 -4.75 8.79 9.34
C VAL A 85 -4.83 8.53 7.84
N THR A 86 -5.81 9.12 7.15
CA THR A 86 -6.02 8.92 5.71
C THR A 86 -4.90 9.53 4.89
N LEU A 87 -4.48 10.76 5.20
CA LEU A 87 -3.36 11.41 4.52
C LEU A 87 -2.07 10.58 4.63
N VAL A 88 -1.73 10.12 5.84
CA VAL A 88 -0.51 9.35 6.07
C VAL A 88 -0.59 7.96 5.44
N ASN A 89 -1.75 7.29 5.48
CA ASN A 89 -1.94 6.00 4.80
C ASN A 89 -1.79 6.15 3.28
N ILE A 90 -2.39 7.17 2.65
CA ILE A 90 -2.26 7.42 1.21
C ILE A 90 -0.78 7.61 0.84
N VAL A 91 -0.06 8.47 1.57
CA VAL A 91 1.36 8.72 1.32
C VAL A 91 2.19 7.44 1.49
N GLY A 92 1.98 6.70 2.59
CA GLY A 92 2.69 5.46 2.86
C GLY A 92 2.45 4.38 1.80
N GLY A 93 1.21 4.26 1.31
CA GLY A 93 0.83 3.29 0.28
C GLY A 93 1.29 3.67 -1.12
N ALA A 94 1.09 4.93 -1.50
CA ALA A 94 1.51 5.44 -2.81
C ALA A 94 3.04 5.38 -2.97
N LEU A 95 3.78 5.74 -1.92
CA LEU A 95 5.24 5.61 -1.93
C LEU A 95 5.67 4.14 -1.98
N PHE A 96 5.10 3.27 -1.16
CA PHE A 96 5.52 1.87 -1.12
C PHE A 96 5.15 1.10 -2.38
N VAL A 97 3.88 1.14 -2.79
CA VAL A 97 3.38 0.43 -3.96
C VAL A 97 3.94 1.06 -5.24
N GLY A 98 3.99 2.40 -5.32
CA GLY A 98 4.57 3.11 -6.46
C GLY A 98 6.06 2.80 -6.64
N MET A 99 6.83 2.83 -5.56
CA MET A 99 8.25 2.47 -5.58
C MET A 99 8.46 0.98 -5.89
N ALA A 100 7.66 0.08 -5.32
CA ALA A 100 7.71 -1.35 -5.60
C ALA A 100 7.44 -1.66 -7.08
N TYR A 101 6.42 -1.02 -7.68
CA TYR A 101 6.12 -1.17 -9.11
C TYR A 101 7.21 -0.59 -9.98
N TRP A 102 7.76 0.57 -9.62
CA TRP A 102 8.89 1.17 -10.34
C TRP A 102 10.07 0.21 -10.39
N PHE A 103 10.53 -0.29 -9.24
CA PHE A 103 11.65 -1.24 -9.19
C PHE A 103 11.37 -2.55 -9.93
N ALA A 104 10.13 -3.06 -9.88
CA ALA A 104 9.77 -4.30 -10.56
C ALA A 104 9.68 -4.16 -12.09
N THR A 105 9.33 -2.98 -12.61
CA THR A 105 9.06 -2.77 -14.05
C THR A 105 10.23 -2.19 -14.83
N VAL A 106 11.11 -1.42 -14.19
CA VAL A 106 12.29 -0.79 -14.83
C VAL A 106 13.16 -1.83 -15.58
N LYS A 107 13.33 -3.04 -15.01
CA LYS A 107 14.11 -4.11 -15.67
C LYS A 107 13.45 -4.65 -16.94
N LYS A 108 12.12 -4.78 -16.97
CA LYS A 108 11.40 -5.32 -18.15
C LYS A 108 11.41 -4.35 -19.34
N VAL A 109 11.40 -3.05 -19.08
CA VAL A 109 11.42 -2.02 -20.14
C VAL A 109 12.77 -1.96 -20.84
N GLN A 110 13.89 -2.15 -20.12
CA GLN A 110 15.23 -2.15 -20.73
C GLN A 110 15.49 -3.39 -21.59
N GLU A 111 15.04 -4.56 -21.16
CA GLU A 111 15.34 -5.83 -21.86
C GLU A 111 14.57 -5.97 -23.20
N GLN A 112 13.37 -5.40 -23.29
CA GLN A 112 12.58 -5.36 -24.53
C GLN A 112 13.15 -4.39 -25.59
N ARG A 113 13.93 -3.38 -25.17
CA ARG A 113 14.44 -2.34 -26.07
C ARG A 113 15.68 -2.81 -26.86
N SER A 114 16.50 -3.69 -26.30
CA SER A 114 17.76 -4.13 -26.92
C SER A 114 17.63 -4.96 -28.21
N PRO A 115 16.72 -5.95 -28.33
CA PRO A 115 16.64 -6.75 -29.56
C PRO A 115 15.77 -6.10 -30.65
N VAL A 116 14.75 -5.31 -30.26
CA VAL A 116 13.78 -4.74 -31.21
C VAL A 116 14.35 -3.49 -31.92
N VAL A 117 15.14 -2.66 -31.24
CA VAL A 117 15.76 -1.48 -31.86
C VAL A 117 16.85 -1.90 -32.85
N SER A 118 17.72 -2.84 -32.48
CA SER A 118 18.76 -3.40 -33.36
C SER A 118 18.17 -4.06 -34.62
N ALA A 119 17.13 -4.89 -34.47
CA ALA A 119 16.46 -5.54 -35.61
C ALA A 119 15.72 -4.54 -36.52
N ARG A 120 15.17 -3.46 -35.94
CA ARG A 120 14.47 -2.41 -36.69
C ARG A 120 15.45 -1.52 -37.47
N GLU A 121 16.60 -1.17 -36.88
CA GLU A 121 17.65 -0.41 -37.56
C GLU A 121 18.25 -1.21 -38.72
N SER A 122 18.56 -2.50 -38.53
CA SER A 122 19.07 -3.35 -39.61
C SER A 122 18.08 -3.45 -40.79
N LYS A 123 16.78 -3.53 -40.52
CA LYS A 123 15.74 -3.62 -41.56
C LYS A 123 15.48 -2.30 -42.28
N VAL A 124 15.71 -1.16 -41.62
CA VAL A 124 15.63 0.17 -42.25
C VAL A 124 16.86 0.43 -43.09
N ILE A 125 18.06 0.11 -42.59
CA ILE A 125 19.32 0.24 -43.32
C ILE A 125 19.31 -0.64 -44.58
N SER A 126 18.82 -1.88 -44.50
CA SER A 126 18.65 -2.76 -45.68
C SER A 126 17.81 -2.12 -46.78
N ARG A 127 16.68 -1.50 -46.43
CA ARG A 127 15.81 -0.87 -47.43
C ARG A 127 16.45 0.35 -48.09
N VAL A 128 17.21 1.14 -47.35
CA VAL A 128 17.92 2.31 -47.88
C VAL A 128 19.07 1.92 -48.81
N ILE A 129 19.62 0.71 -48.68
CA ILE A 129 20.69 0.20 -49.55
C ILE A 129 20.11 -0.44 -50.83
N GLU A 130 18.87 -0.92 -50.80
CA GLU A 130 18.19 -1.55 -51.95
C GLU A 130 17.49 -0.55 -52.89
N ASP A 131 17.31 0.72 -52.47
CA ASP A 131 16.79 1.84 -53.27
C ASP A 131 17.93 2.67 -53.91
#